data_AF-A0A5C6EBT4-F1
#
_entry.id   AF-A0A5C6EBT4-F1
#
_cell.length_a   1.000
_cell.length_b   1.000
_cell.length_c   1.000
_cell.angle_alpha   90.00
_cell.angle_beta   90.00
_cell.angle_gamma   90.00
#
_symmetry.space_group_name_H-M   'P 1'
#
loop_
_entity.id
_entity.type
_entity.pdbx_description
1 polymer ?
#
loop_
_entity_poly.entity_id
_entity_poly.type
_entity_poly.pdbx_seq_one_letter_code
_entity_poly.pdbx_strand_id
1 'polypeptide(L)'
;MSHRNQMSRHFGAGFTLVELLVVIAIIGVLIGMAVPAMQNMRELSRRSNCQYNLVQLSLALSSYETRMEQFPVGTLADSGPINNLPEGYHQNWLIGLLPMMDLGVVYDSIDHNVSVYDPKNAEVRAIRLPSLLCPSATDVADNTTCYAGIHDSAETPIDATNNGVFRLNIPTRASDITDGLSYTVFVGEKLSHIGEDLGWMSGTRSSLRNMGHGLNDERRRVRGPQDAVAQVSETYVGGLASDHPGGLHLLMGGGEVDFRSNEMDRELLRQMATIADGELPIVRMTTEP
;
A
#
# COMPACT_ATOMS: atom_id res chain seq x y z
N MET A 1 49.56 -37.11 57.82
CA MET A 1 49.35 -38.27 56.91
C MET A 1 47.90 -38.26 56.43
N SER A 2 47.73 -38.44 55.11
CA SER A 2 46.49 -38.76 54.37
C SER A 2 45.53 -37.61 53.98
N HIS A 3 45.79 -37.02 52.82
CA HIS A 3 44.78 -36.38 51.97
C HIS A 3 44.02 -37.49 51.22
N ARG A 4 42.70 -37.58 51.42
CA ARG A 4 41.81 -38.51 50.72
C ARG A 4 41.35 -37.87 49.42
N ASN A 5 41.94 -38.29 48.30
CA ASN A 5 41.49 -37.91 46.95
C ASN A 5 40.14 -38.59 46.67
N GLN A 6 39.05 -37.82 46.62
CA GLN A 6 37.77 -38.30 46.10
C GLN A 6 37.86 -38.39 44.58
N MET A 7 38.09 -39.59 44.05
CA MET A 7 37.88 -39.89 42.63
C MET A 7 36.39 -39.79 42.32
N SER A 8 35.97 -38.71 41.67
CA SER A 8 34.67 -38.58 41.01
C SER A 8 34.56 -39.63 39.91
N ARG A 9 33.74 -40.67 40.12
CA ARG A 9 33.37 -41.64 39.09
C ARG A 9 32.55 -40.93 38.01
N HIS A 10 33.16 -40.62 36.88
CA HIS A 10 32.41 -40.29 35.66
C HIS A 10 31.72 -41.56 35.17
N PHE A 11 30.40 -41.64 35.37
CA PHE A 11 29.55 -42.59 34.67
C PHE A 11 29.50 -42.19 33.19
N GLY A 12 30.44 -42.69 32.40
CA GLY A 12 30.36 -42.59 30.94
C GLY A 12 29.25 -43.51 30.44
N ALA A 13 28.02 -43.02 30.37
CA ALA A 13 26.96 -43.67 29.61
C ALA A 13 27.30 -43.51 28.13
N GLY A 14 27.68 -44.60 27.47
CA GLY A 14 27.90 -44.62 26.02
C GLY A 14 26.57 -44.46 25.29
N PHE A 15 26.50 -43.49 24.38
CA PHE A 15 25.33 -43.24 23.55
C PHE A 15 25.30 -44.24 22.38
N THR A 16 24.17 -44.92 22.16
CA THR A 16 24.06 -45.88 21.06
C THR A 16 23.78 -45.15 19.75
N LEU A 17 24.24 -45.71 18.63
CA LEU A 17 23.99 -45.16 17.29
C LEU A 17 22.50 -45.02 16.99
N VAL A 18 21.67 -45.93 17.53
CA VAL A 18 20.21 -45.90 17.39
C VAL A 18 19.60 -44.70 18.12
N GLU A 19 20.02 -44.42 19.36
CA GLU A 19 19.53 -43.25 20.11
C GLU A 19 19.86 -41.94 19.39
N LEU A 20 21.06 -41.82 18.81
CA LEU A 20 21.42 -40.67 18.00
C LEU A 20 20.54 -40.53 16.77
N LEU A 21 20.28 -41.63 16.07
CA LEU A 21 19.46 -41.65 14.87
C LEU A 21 18.01 -41.23 15.15
N VAL A 22 17.44 -41.69 16.26
CA VAL A 22 16.08 -41.29 16.67
C VAL A 22 16.01 -39.80 17.01
N VAL A 23 17.01 -39.27 17.73
CA VAL A 23 17.04 -37.84 18.09
C VAL A 23 17.16 -36.95 16.85
N ILE A 24 18.06 -37.28 15.91
CA ILE A 24 18.17 -36.49 14.68
C ILE A 24 16.92 -36.62 13.81
N ALA A 25 16.24 -37.77 13.82
CA ALA A 25 14.98 -37.96 13.09
C ALA A 25 13.87 -37.07 13.66
N ILE A 26 13.72 -37.02 15.00
CA ILE A 26 12.74 -36.15 15.67
C ILE A 26 13.05 -34.67 15.40
N ILE A 27 14.30 -34.25 15.55
CA ILE A 27 14.71 -32.86 15.25
C ILE A 27 14.45 -32.53 13.78
N GLY A 28 14.74 -33.45 12.86
CA GLY A 28 14.49 -33.28 11.43
C GLY A 28 13.00 -33.06 11.12
N VAL A 29 12.11 -33.84 11.73
CA VAL A 29 10.65 -33.66 11.59
C VAL A 29 10.19 -32.32 12.17
N LEU A 30 10.67 -31.95 13.37
CA LEU A 30 10.31 -30.69 14.01
C LEU A 30 10.75 -29.48 13.17
N ILE A 31 11.99 -29.48 12.66
CA ILE A 31 12.49 -28.42 11.79
C ILE A 31 11.71 -28.37 10.47
N GLY A 32 11.43 -29.54 9.87
CA GLY A 32 10.67 -29.64 8.62
C GLY A 32 9.28 -29.01 8.72
N MET A 33 8.61 -29.14 9.87
CA MET A 33 7.31 -28.51 10.12
C MET A 33 7.43 -27.04 10.55
N ALA A 34 8.49 -26.64 11.25
CA ALA A 34 8.65 -25.29 11.78
C ALA A 34 8.98 -24.23 10.71
N VAL A 35 9.76 -24.56 9.67
CA VAL A 35 10.18 -23.60 8.64
C VAL A 35 8.99 -22.95 7.89
N PRO A 36 8.05 -23.71 7.29
CA PRO A 36 6.91 -23.09 6.60
C PRO A 36 6.02 -22.29 7.56
N ALA A 37 5.86 -22.74 8.81
CA ALA A 37 5.11 -22.01 9.83
C ALA A 37 5.75 -20.65 10.14
N MET A 38 7.07 -20.59 10.30
CA MET A 38 7.78 -19.32 10.55
C MET A 38 7.65 -18.33 9.39
N GLN A 39 7.66 -18.81 8.14
CA GLN A 39 7.50 -17.94 6.97
C GLN A 39 6.09 -17.34 6.91
N ASN A 40 5.06 -18.16 7.13
CA ASN A 40 3.67 -17.69 7.19
C ASN A 40 3.48 -16.66 8.30
N MET A 41 4.04 -16.89 9.50
CA MET A 41 3.97 -15.93 10.60
C MET A 41 4.64 -14.60 10.28
N ARG A 42 5.80 -14.62 9.60
CA ARG A 42 6.48 -13.39 9.18
C ARG A 42 5.62 -12.58 8.22
N GLU A 43 4.98 -13.26 7.27
CA GLU A 43 4.11 -12.57 6.32
C GLU A 43 2.84 -12.01 6.97
N LEU A 44 2.23 -12.75 7.89
CA LEU A 44 1.11 -12.25 8.69
C LEU A 44 1.49 -11.00 9.49
N SER A 45 2.70 -10.96 10.07
CA SER A 45 3.21 -9.77 10.76
C SER A 45 3.41 -8.60 9.80
N ARG A 46 3.98 -8.82 8.61
CA ARG A 46 4.13 -7.77 7.59
C ARG A 46 2.79 -7.23 7.12
N ARG A 47 1.80 -8.11 6.90
CA ARG A 47 0.42 -7.73 6.58
C ARG A 47 -0.22 -6.90 7.67
N SER A 48 -0.09 -7.31 8.94
CA SER A 48 -0.61 -6.57 10.09
C SER A 48 0.01 -5.17 10.20
N ASN A 49 1.31 -5.05 9.93
CA ASN A 49 2.00 -3.76 9.90
C ASN A 49 1.51 -2.87 8.74
N CYS A 50 1.28 -3.45 7.56
CA CYS A 50 0.70 -2.72 6.43
C CYS A 50 -0.73 -2.24 6.73
N GLN A 51 -1.55 -3.10 7.34
CA GLN A 51 -2.88 -2.74 7.82
C GLN A 51 -2.81 -1.58 8.84
N TYR A 52 -1.87 -1.61 9.78
CA TYR A 52 -1.67 -0.53 10.74
C TYR A 52 -1.33 0.81 10.05
N ASN A 53 -0.46 0.81 9.04
CA ASN A 53 -0.15 2.00 8.26
C ASN A 53 -1.41 2.59 7.59
N LEU A 54 -2.27 1.75 7.01
CA LEU A 54 -3.56 2.19 6.44
C LEU A 54 -4.54 2.70 7.49
N VAL A 55 -4.58 2.11 8.68
CA VAL A 55 -5.37 2.63 9.81
C VAL A 55 -4.87 4.02 10.22
N GLN A 56 -3.55 4.25 10.25
CA GLN A 56 -3.01 5.59 10.53
C GLN A 56 -3.40 6.60 9.45
N LEU A 57 -3.39 6.21 8.17
CA LEU A 57 -3.89 7.04 7.08
C LEU A 57 -5.39 7.31 7.19
N SER A 58 -6.18 6.33 7.62
CA SER A 58 -7.61 6.50 7.88
C SER A 58 -7.89 7.53 8.97
N LEU A 59 -7.19 7.43 10.10
CA LEU A 59 -7.31 8.39 11.19
C LEU A 59 -6.91 9.80 10.73
N ALA A 60 -5.84 9.90 9.93
CA ALA A 60 -5.42 11.17 9.34
C ALA A 60 -6.48 11.74 8.38
N LEU A 61 -7.10 10.92 7.54
CA LEU A 61 -8.17 11.32 6.63
C LEU A 61 -9.42 11.79 7.40
N SER A 62 -9.84 11.07 8.42
CA SER A 62 -10.97 11.44 9.27
C SER A 62 -10.70 12.75 10.02
N SER A 63 -9.50 12.91 10.58
CA SER A 63 -9.09 14.15 11.24
C SER A 63 -9.00 15.33 10.26
N TYR A 64 -8.53 15.09 9.04
CA TYR A 64 -8.50 16.11 7.99
C TYR A 64 -9.92 16.54 7.61
N GLU A 65 -10.81 15.58 7.37
CA GLU A 65 -12.21 15.85 7.02
C GLU A 65 -12.94 16.60 8.13
N THR A 66 -12.77 16.21 9.39
CA THR A 66 -13.37 16.92 10.53
C THR A 66 -12.89 18.38 10.62
N ARG A 67 -11.63 18.66 10.23
CA ARG A 67 -11.03 20.00 10.32
C ARG A 67 -11.32 20.88 9.10
N MET A 68 -11.38 20.29 7.91
CA MET A 68 -11.50 21.01 6.63
C MET A 68 -12.88 20.88 5.99
N GLU A 69 -13.77 20.07 6.57
CA GLU A 69 -15.11 19.71 6.05
C GLU A 69 -15.07 19.11 4.63
N GLN A 70 -13.92 18.55 4.25
CA GLN A 70 -13.66 17.91 2.96
C GLN A 70 -12.42 17.01 3.06
N PHE A 71 -12.33 16.02 2.19
CA PHE A 71 -11.12 15.22 1.98
C PHE A 71 -10.10 16.00 1.12
N PRO A 72 -8.80 15.70 1.23
CA PRO A 72 -7.80 16.35 0.42
C PRO A 72 -7.97 15.96 -1.06
N VAL A 73 -7.66 16.91 -1.95
CA VAL A 73 -7.65 16.66 -3.40
C VAL A 73 -6.58 15.64 -3.76
N GLY A 74 -6.80 14.84 -4.79
CA GLY A 74 -5.83 13.83 -5.23
C GLY A 74 -4.51 14.45 -5.66
N THR A 75 -4.60 15.52 -6.44
CA THR A 75 -3.46 16.30 -6.91
C THR A 75 -3.89 17.73 -7.26
N LEU A 76 -2.96 18.67 -7.09
CA LEU A 76 -3.10 20.06 -7.52
C LEU A 76 -2.24 20.29 -8.76
N ALA A 77 -2.81 20.90 -9.79
CA ALA A 77 -2.08 21.32 -10.99
C ALA A 77 -2.81 22.46 -11.73
N ASP A 78 -2.11 23.16 -12.62
CA ASP A 78 -2.70 24.25 -13.41
C ASP A 78 -3.73 23.74 -14.44
N SER A 79 -3.51 22.54 -14.98
CA SER A 79 -4.39 21.92 -15.98
C SER A 79 -4.30 20.39 -15.92
N GLY A 80 -5.40 19.72 -16.30
CA GLY A 80 -5.44 18.29 -16.58
C GLY A 80 -5.50 18.00 -18.08
N PRO A 81 -5.38 16.73 -18.50
CA PRO A 81 -5.03 15.58 -17.67
C PRO A 81 -3.56 15.59 -17.23
N ILE A 82 -3.26 14.93 -16.10
CA ILE A 82 -1.90 14.87 -15.56
C ILE A 82 -1.02 13.89 -16.33
N ASN A 83 0.17 14.35 -16.72
CA ASN A 83 1.24 13.52 -17.25
C ASN A 83 2.11 13.01 -16.10
N ASN A 84 2.53 11.74 -16.19
CA ASN A 84 3.40 11.08 -15.21
C ASN A 84 4.88 11.44 -15.45
N LEU A 85 5.15 12.74 -15.50
CA LEU A 85 6.45 13.34 -15.70
C LEU A 85 6.81 14.25 -14.51
N PRO A 86 8.11 14.53 -14.28
CA PRO A 86 8.57 15.46 -13.25
C PRO A 86 8.36 16.93 -13.65
N GLU A 87 7.19 17.25 -14.18
CA GLU A 87 6.80 18.57 -14.67
C GLU A 87 5.42 18.94 -14.11
N GLY A 88 5.22 20.19 -13.70
CA GLY A 88 3.96 20.67 -13.11
C GLY A 88 3.98 20.76 -11.59
N TYR A 89 2.91 21.29 -10.99
CA TYR A 89 2.84 21.59 -9.55
C TYR A 89 2.74 20.32 -8.68
N HIS A 90 1.77 19.44 -8.98
CA HIS A 90 1.60 18.07 -8.49
C HIS A 90 1.70 17.84 -6.97
N GLN A 91 1.30 18.81 -6.15
CA GLN A 91 1.11 18.54 -4.71
C GLN A 91 -0.10 17.65 -4.51
N ASN A 92 0.06 16.56 -3.76
CA ASN A 92 -0.93 15.49 -3.66
C ASN A 92 -1.68 15.45 -2.31
N TRP A 93 -2.59 14.49 -2.22
CA TRP A 93 -3.39 14.25 -1.02
C TRP A 93 -2.57 13.93 0.24
N LEU A 94 -1.45 13.20 0.10
CA LEU A 94 -0.58 12.82 1.22
C LEU A 94 0.04 14.04 1.90
N ILE A 95 0.45 15.06 1.14
CA ILE A 95 0.99 16.30 1.70
C ILE A 95 -0.03 16.95 2.65
N GLY A 96 -1.32 16.96 2.28
CA GLY A 96 -2.39 17.49 3.12
C GLY A 96 -2.60 16.72 4.44
N LEU A 97 -2.24 15.43 4.46
CA LEU A 97 -2.37 14.56 5.63
C LEU A 97 -1.20 14.64 6.61
N LEU A 98 -0.02 15.12 6.18
CA LEU A 98 1.18 15.15 7.04
C LEU A 98 0.94 15.75 8.44
N PRO A 99 0.25 16.90 8.59
CA PRO A 99 0.00 17.45 9.93
C PRO A 99 -0.92 16.58 10.80
N MET A 100 -1.80 15.77 10.19
CA MET A 100 -2.68 14.83 10.88
C MET A 100 -1.97 13.51 11.23
N MET A 101 -0.78 13.28 10.68
CA MET A 101 0.07 12.11 10.93
C MET A 101 1.23 12.42 11.89
N ASP A 102 1.16 13.54 12.64
CA ASP A 102 2.24 14.06 13.47
C ASP A 102 3.54 14.40 12.69
N LEU A 103 3.44 14.63 11.38
CA LEU A 103 4.54 15.02 10.50
C LEU A 103 4.54 16.52 10.18
N GLY A 104 4.16 17.35 11.15
CA GLY A 104 4.09 18.82 10.99
C GLY A 104 5.42 19.46 10.59
N VAL A 105 6.55 18.98 11.13
CA VAL A 105 7.88 19.48 10.74
C VAL A 105 8.20 19.21 9.28
N VAL A 106 7.79 18.03 8.76
CA VAL A 106 7.96 17.71 7.34
C VAL A 106 7.06 18.61 6.49
N TYR A 107 5.81 18.81 6.90
CA TYR A 107 4.88 19.71 6.24
C TYR A 107 5.44 21.15 6.13
N ASP A 108 5.90 21.72 7.24
CA ASP A 108 6.41 23.11 7.30
C ASP A 108 7.68 23.33 6.47
N SER A 109 8.41 22.25 6.14
CA SER A 109 9.61 22.30 5.30
C SER A 109 9.31 22.31 3.79
N ILE A 110 8.07 22.04 3.38
CA ILE A 110 7.66 22.07 1.98
C ILE A 110 7.41 23.52 1.57
N ASP A 111 8.08 24.00 0.52
CA ASP A 111 7.69 25.25 -0.13
C ASP A 111 6.45 24.98 -0.98
N HIS A 112 5.28 25.33 -0.43
CA HIS A 112 4.00 25.11 -1.07
C HIS A 112 3.78 26.01 -2.29
N ASN A 113 4.58 27.05 -2.53
CA ASN A 113 4.35 27.97 -3.66
C ASN A 113 5.01 27.50 -4.96
N VAL A 114 5.76 26.38 -4.91
CA VAL A 114 6.49 25.84 -6.06
C VAL A 114 6.10 24.40 -6.31
N SER A 115 6.53 23.90 -7.47
CA SER A 115 6.38 22.49 -7.84
C SER A 115 7.01 21.56 -6.81
N VAL A 116 6.44 20.36 -6.63
CA VAL A 116 7.09 19.27 -5.88
C VAL A 116 8.44 18.87 -6.49
N TYR A 117 8.67 19.16 -7.77
CA TYR A 117 9.90 18.84 -8.49
C TYR A 117 10.97 19.93 -8.38
N ASP A 118 10.62 21.11 -7.88
CA ASP A 118 11.53 22.25 -7.74
C ASP A 118 12.72 21.89 -6.83
N PRO A 119 13.95 22.37 -7.13
CA PRO A 119 15.12 22.14 -6.29
C PRO A 119 14.92 22.51 -4.81
N LYS A 120 14.06 23.49 -4.49
CA LYS A 120 13.74 23.86 -3.11
C LYS A 120 13.10 22.71 -2.31
N ASN A 121 12.30 21.88 -2.97
CA ASN A 121 11.61 20.74 -2.36
C ASN A 121 12.41 19.44 -2.47
N ALA A 122 13.61 19.45 -3.09
CA ALA A 122 14.39 18.24 -3.36
C ALA A 122 14.78 17.48 -2.08
N GLU A 123 15.14 18.18 -1.01
CA GLU A 123 15.51 17.55 0.27
C GLU A 123 14.32 16.86 0.93
N VAL A 124 13.18 17.55 1.02
CA VAL A 124 11.95 17.00 1.62
C VAL A 124 11.44 15.81 0.82
N ARG A 125 11.50 15.89 -0.52
CA ARG A 125 11.09 14.80 -1.42
C ARG A 125 12.00 13.57 -1.31
N ALA A 126 13.20 13.68 -0.74
CA ALA A 126 14.09 12.55 -0.48
C ALA A 126 13.83 11.86 0.87
N ILE A 127 12.97 12.42 1.73
CA ILE A 127 12.67 11.85 3.04
C ILE A 127 11.97 10.50 2.87
N ARG A 128 12.49 9.51 3.61
CA ARG A 128 11.89 8.18 3.77
C ARG A 128 10.85 8.22 4.88
N LEU A 129 9.61 7.88 4.55
CA LEU A 129 8.50 7.80 5.51
C LEU A 129 8.09 6.34 5.71
N PRO A 130 8.55 5.66 6.79
CA PRO A 130 8.25 4.24 6.99
C PRO A 130 6.75 3.92 7.09
N SER A 131 5.93 4.87 7.56
CA SER A 131 4.47 4.75 7.62
C SER A 131 3.81 4.71 6.24
N LEU A 132 4.51 5.11 5.18
CA LEU A 132 4.03 5.04 3.80
C LEU A 132 4.57 3.82 3.05
N LEU A 133 5.39 2.97 3.68
CA LEU A 133 6.01 1.83 3.03
C LEU A 133 5.39 0.52 3.51
N CYS A 134 5.05 -0.35 2.57
CA CYS A 134 4.60 -1.70 2.86
C CYS A 134 5.81 -2.59 3.22
N PRO A 135 5.82 -3.29 4.37
CA PRO A 135 6.94 -4.15 4.76
C PRO A 135 7.18 -5.37 3.85
N SER A 136 6.20 -5.73 3.03
CA SER A 136 6.33 -6.80 2.03
C SER A 136 6.77 -6.29 0.66
N ALA A 137 6.72 -4.97 0.41
CA ALA A 137 7.16 -4.40 -0.86
C ALA A 137 8.65 -4.61 -1.07
N THR A 138 9.00 -5.22 -2.20
CA THR A 138 10.38 -5.38 -2.66
C THR A 138 10.71 -4.36 -3.74
N ASP A 139 11.98 -4.04 -3.93
CA ASP A 139 12.43 -3.19 -5.05
C ASP A 139 11.63 -1.86 -5.18
N VAL A 140 11.54 -1.14 -4.05
CA VAL A 140 10.92 0.18 -3.96
C VAL A 140 11.96 1.22 -3.57
N ALA A 141 11.84 2.43 -4.13
CA ALA A 141 12.69 3.54 -3.74
C ALA A 141 12.36 3.99 -2.31
N ASP A 142 13.34 4.47 -1.56
CA ASP A 142 13.14 4.87 -0.16
C ASP A 142 12.18 6.06 -0.01
N ASN A 143 12.09 6.93 -1.01
CA ASN A 143 11.25 8.12 -1.01
C ASN A 143 9.92 7.95 -1.76
N THR A 144 9.42 6.72 -1.90
CA THR A 144 8.09 6.44 -2.47
C THR A 144 7.03 6.23 -1.39
N THR A 145 5.80 6.00 -1.84
CA THR A 145 4.69 5.46 -1.04
C THR A 145 4.24 4.13 -1.63
N CYS A 146 3.80 3.20 -0.81
CA CYS A 146 3.13 1.96 -1.19
C CYS A 146 1.61 2.09 -1.11
N TYR A 147 1.08 3.29 -0.86
CA TYR A 147 -0.34 3.57 -0.75
C TYR A 147 -0.73 4.66 -1.75
N ALA A 148 -1.81 4.42 -2.50
CA ALA A 148 -2.35 5.37 -3.45
C ALA A 148 -3.83 5.66 -3.21
N GLY A 149 -4.20 6.93 -3.38
CA GLY A 149 -5.59 7.36 -3.40
C GLY A 149 -6.27 6.93 -4.69
N ILE A 150 -7.55 6.58 -4.61
CA ILE A 150 -8.35 6.19 -5.77
C ILE A 150 -8.92 7.44 -6.44
N HIS A 151 -8.51 7.67 -7.69
CA HIS A 151 -8.99 8.81 -8.48
C HIS A 151 -10.15 8.44 -9.41
N ASP A 152 -10.20 7.21 -9.93
CA ASP A 152 -11.23 6.76 -10.89
C ASP A 152 -11.51 5.26 -10.79
N SER A 153 -12.71 4.87 -11.21
CA SER A 153 -13.15 3.48 -11.41
C SER A 153 -12.53 2.78 -12.63
N ALA A 154 -12.05 3.52 -13.64
CA ALA A 154 -11.51 2.98 -14.88
C ALA A 154 -10.08 3.46 -15.14
N GLU A 155 -9.36 2.80 -16.05
CA GLU A 155 -8.05 3.28 -16.51
C GLU A 155 -8.23 4.53 -17.38
N THR A 156 -8.20 5.67 -16.71
CA THR A 156 -8.31 7.01 -17.28
C THR A 156 -7.15 7.87 -16.76
N PRO A 157 -6.77 8.93 -17.49
CA PRO A 157 -5.86 9.93 -16.95
C PRO A 157 -6.43 10.59 -15.69
N ILE A 158 -5.55 11.06 -14.81
CA ILE A 158 -5.95 11.86 -13.65
C ILE A 158 -6.43 13.22 -14.14
N ASP A 159 -7.70 13.52 -13.86
CA ASP A 159 -8.39 14.72 -14.31
C ASP A 159 -9.52 15.11 -13.34
N ALA A 160 -10.07 16.31 -13.53
CA ALA A 160 -11.19 16.83 -12.77
C ALA A 160 -12.49 16.04 -13.02
N THR A 161 -12.59 15.36 -14.16
CA THR A 161 -13.77 14.59 -14.58
C THR A 161 -13.86 13.19 -13.97
N ASN A 162 -12.82 12.74 -13.25
CA ASN A 162 -12.84 11.40 -12.65
C ASN A 162 -13.94 11.25 -11.59
N ASN A 163 -14.29 10.00 -11.27
CA ASN A 163 -15.42 9.66 -10.40
C ASN A 163 -15.04 9.06 -9.03
N GLY A 164 -13.75 9.01 -8.71
CA GLY A 164 -13.27 8.61 -7.39
C GLY A 164 -13.15 9.77 -6.40
N VAL A 165 -12.64 9.47 -5.21
CA VAL A 165 -12.53 10.43 -4.10
C VAL A 165 -11.42 11.45 -4.35
N PHE A 166 -10.27 10.99 -4.85
CA PHE A 166 -9.05 11.78 -4.97
C PHE A 166 -8.85 12.32 -6.39
N ARG A 167 -9.48 13.45 -6.70
CA ARG A 167 -9.51 14.04 -8.05
C ARG A 167 -8.53 15.22 -8.21
N LEU A 168 -8.29 15.61 -9.46
CA LEU A 168 -7.52 16.83 -9.78
C LEU A 168 -8.30 18.07 -9.36
N ASN A 169 -7.72 18.91 -8.50
CA ASN A 169 -8.22 20.24 -8.07
C ASN A 169 -9.62 20.28 -7.42
N ILE A 170 -10.35 19.17 -7.36
CA ILE A 170 -11.70 19.13 -6.83
C ILE A 170 -11.69 18.39 -5.48
N PRO A 171 -11.96 19.08 -4.36
CA PRO A 171 -12.13 18.42 -3.08
C PRO A 171 -13.44 17.66 -3.05
N THR A 172 -13.46 16.54 -2.32
CA THR A 172 -14.65 15.70 -2.16
C THR A 172 -15.09 15.77 -0.70
N ARG A 173 -16.36 16.03 -0.45
CA ARG A 173 -16.93 16.04 0.91
C ARG A 173 -17.54 14.68 1.25
N ALA A 174 -17.66 14.37 2.53
CA ALA A 174 -18.36 13.15 2.96
C ALA A 174 -19.81 13.08 2.43
N SER A 175 -20.48 14.23 2.30
CA SER A 175 -21.84 14.34 1.74
C SER A 175 -21.92 14.05 0.24
N ASP A 176 -20.80 14.18 -0.48
CA ASP A 176 -20.77 13.95 -1.93
C ASP A 176 -20.68 12.44 -2.25
N ILE A 177 -20.37 11.61 -1.25
CA ILE A 177 -20.20 10.16 -1.37
C ILE A 177 -21.54 9.50 -1.06
N THR A 178 -22.45 9.53 -2.04
CA THR A 178 -23.82 9.01 -1.89
C THR A 178 -23.89 7.49 -1.86
N ASP A 179 -22.88 6.80 -2.40
CA ASP A 179 -22.78 5.34 -2.34
C ASP A 179 -22.37 4.84 -0.94
N GLY A 180 -21.97 5.77 -0.06
CA GLY A 180 -21.67 5.52 1.34
C GLY A 180 -20.20 5.23 1.60
N LEU A 181 -19.66 5.87 2.64
CA LEU A 181 -18.24 5.78 3.02
C LEU A 181 -17.75 4.33 3.26
N SER A 182 -18.61 3.45 3.76
CA SER A 182 -18.27 2.04 4.00
C SER A 182 -18.14 1.21 2.72
N TYR A 183 -18.65 1.70 1.59
CA TYR A 183 -18.64 1.00 0.31
C TYR A 183 -17.66 1.59 -0.71
N THR A 184 -17.21 2.82 -0.48
CA THR A 184 -16.21 3.48 -1.33
C THR A 184 -14.79 3.26 -0.81
N VAL A 185 -13.91 2.78 -1.68
CA VAL A 185 -12.47 2.65 -1.44
C VAL A 185 -11.81 4.01 -1.60
N PHE A 186 -11.05 4.40 -0.58
CA PHE A 186 -10.30 5.64 -0.57
C PHE A 186 -8.85 5.39 -0.99
N VAL A 187 -8.20 4.42 -0.34
CA VAL A 187 -6.78 4.16 -0.54
C VAL A 187 -6.57 2.67 -0.75
N GLY A 188 -5.69 2.32 -1.68
CA GLY A 188 -5.24 0.94 -1.88
C GLY A 188 -3.73 0.83 -1.87
N GLU A 189 -3.23 -0.38 -1.66
CA GLU A 189 -1.81 -0.65 -1.88
C GLU A 189 -1.44 -0.50 -3.36
N LYS A 190 -0.27 0.08 -3.62
CA LYS A 190 0.30 0.23 -4.94
C LYS A 190 1.76 -0.19 -4.96
N LEU A 191 2.17 -0.71 -6.10
CA LEU A 191 3.57 -0.86 -6.48
C LEU A 191 3.86 0.06 -7.67
N SER A 192 5.13 0.47 -7.78
CA SER A 192 5.67 1.18 -8.94
C SER A 192 7.02 0.56 -9.29
N HIS A 193 7.39 0.59 -10.56
CA HIS A 193 8.75 0.27 -10.97
C HIS A 193 9.68 1.41 -10.51
N ILE A 194 10.88 1.09 -10.03
CA ILE A 194 11.75 2.06 -9.33
C ILE A 194 12.10 3.29 -10.18
N GLY A 195 12.18 3.12 -11.50
CA GLY A 195 12.46 4.20 -12.46
C GLY A 195 11.24 5.00 -12.93
N GLU A 196 10.01 4.56 -12.60
CA GLU A 196 8.76 5.26 -12.96
C GLU A 196 8.19 6.08 -11.80
N ASP A 197 8.68 5.87 -10.57
CA ASP A 197 8.15 6.53 -9.38
C ASP A 197 8.86 7.86 -9.12
N LEU A 198 8.07 8.93 -9.07
CA LEU A 198 8.52 10.31 -8.85
C LEU A 198 8.53 10.72 -7.37
N GLY A 199 8.24 9.76 -6.47
CA GLY A 199 8.28 9.93 -5.02
C GLY A 199 6.93 10.22 -4.37
N TRP A 200 6.90 10.14 -3.04
CA TRP A 200 5.66 10.19 -2.24
C TRP A 200 4.91 11.53 -2.32
N MET A 201 5.59 12.63 -2.68
CA MET A 201 4.96 13.96 -2.86
C MET A 201 4.27 14.13 -4.21
N SER A 202 4.60 13.30 -5.21
CA SER A 202 4.14 13.50 -6.58
C SER A 202 2.68 13.05 -6.75
N GLY A 203 1.81 14.00 -7.06
CA GLY A 203 0.39 13.83 -7.41
C GLY A 203 0.16 13.29 -8.82
N THR A 204 0.91 12.26 -9.18
CA THR A 204 0.80 11.49 -10.41
C THR A 204 0.45 10.05 -10.03
N ARG A 205 0.73 9.08 -10.90
CA ARG A 205 0.77 7.67 -10.53
C ARG A 205 1.77 7.34 -9.42
N SER A 206 2.60 8.25 -8.94
CA SER A 206 3.39 7.97 -7.72
C SER A 206 2.54 7.95 -6.44
N SER A 207 1.32 8.51 -6.46
CA SER A 207 0.42 8.53 -5.29
C SER A 207 -1.06 8.32 -5.60
N LEU A 208 -1.43 8.17 -6.88
CA LEU A 208 -2.80 7.92 -7.32
C LEU A 208 -2.90 6.65 -8.16
N ARG A 209 -4.04 5.97 -8.07
CA ARG A 209 -4.38 4.76 -8.83
C ARG A 209 -5.87 4.78 -9.20
N ASN A 210 -6.22 4.01 -10.22
CA ASN A 210 -7.61 3.70 -10.53
C ASN A 210 -7.91 2.23 -10.19
N MET A 211 -9.18 1.85 -10.28
CA MET A 211 -9.65 0.47 -10.09
C MET A 211 -10.16 -0.16 -11.40
N GLY A 212 -9.65 0.30 -12.56
CA GLY A 212 -10.01 -0.25 -13.87
C GLY A 212 -9.40 -1.61 -14.16
N HIS A 213 -8.35 -1.98 -13.41
CA HIS A 213 -7.64 -3.25 -13.47
C HIS A 213 -8.02 -4.13 -12.27
N GLY A 214 -7.89 -5.46 -12.42
CA GLY A 214 -7.99 -6.37 -11.28
C GLY A 214 -6.83 -6.19 -10.31
N LEU A 215 -7.02 -6.61 -9.06
CA LEU A 215 -5.99 -6.51 -8.03
C LEU A 215 -4.76 -7.33 -8.45
N ASN A 216 -3.58 -6.72 -8.38
CA ASN A 216 -2.30 -7.31 -8.79
C ASN A 216 -2.15 -7.64 -10.30
N ASP A 217 -3.10 -7.27 -11.17
CA ASP A 217 -2.97 -7.49 -12.62
C ASP A 217 -1.71 -6.79 -13.19
N GLU A 218 -1.42 -5.59 -12.70
CA GLU A 218 -0.26 -4.79 -13.12
C GLU A 218 1.07 -5.25 -12.50
N ARG A 219 1.05 -6.26 -11.59
CA ARG A 219 2.27 -6.70 -10.91
C ARG A 219 3.31 -7.26 -11.88
N ARG A 220 2.87 -7.92 -12.97
CA ARG A 220 3.78 -8.42 -14.01
C ARG A 220 4.52 -7.27 -14.71
N ARG A 221 3.86 -6.12 -14.90
CA ARG A 221 4.50 -4.94 -15.48
C ARG A 221 5.50 -4.34 -14.49
N VAL A 222 5.10 -4.20 -13.24
CA VAL A 222 5.91 -3.55 -12.20
C VAL A 222 7.13 -4.39 -11.78
N ARG A 223 6.99 -5.71 -11.73
CA ARG A 223 8.04 -6.67 -11.30
C ARG A 223 8.67 -7.46 -12.44
N GLY A 224 8.19 -7.25 -13.66
CA GLY A 224 8.74 -7.90 -14.85
C GLY A 224 10.09 -7.30 -15.25
N PRO A 225 10.82 -7.94 -16.17
CA PRO A 225 11.99 -7.34 -16.81
C PRO A 225 11.63 -5.98 -17.41
N GLN A 226 12.57 -5.03 -17.44
CA GLN A 226 12.34 -3.68 -18.00
C GLN A 226 11.84 -3.72 -19.45
N ASP A 227 12.31 -4.69 -20.25
CA ASP A 227 11.86 -4.89 -21.64
C ASP A 227 10.41 -5.39 -21.75
N ALA A 228 9.81 -5.88 -20.65
CA ALA A 228 8.42 -6.28 -20.56
C ALA A 228 7.48 -5.12 -20.19
N VAL A 229 8.03 -3.96 -19.84
CA VAL A 229 7.25 -2.73 -19.64
C VAL A 229 6.90 -2.20 -21.03
N ALA A 230 5.74 -2.58 -21.55
CA ALA A 230 5.20 -1.94 -22.74
C ALA A 230 5.20 -0.42 -22.53
N GLN A 231 5.65 0.33 -23.54
CA GLN A 231 5.66 1.79 -23.49
C GLN A 231 4.21 2.26 -23.30
N VAL A 232 3.87 2.66 -22.09
CA VAL A 232 2.55 3.19 -21.76
C VAL A 232 2.52 4.68 -22.07
N SER A 233 1.31 5.20 -22.31
CA SER A 233 1.09 6.65 -22.43
C SER A 233 1.63 7.37 -21.20
N GLU A 234 2.13 8.59 -21.37
CA GLU A 234 2.53 9.46 -20.26
C GLU A 234 1.38 9.71 -19.28
N THR A 235 0.13 9.59 -19.72
CA THR A 235 -1.07 9.74 -18.89
C THR A 235 -1.55 8.44 -18.21
N TYR A 236 -0.89 7.30 -18.47
CA TYR A 236 -1.28 6.01 -17.89
C TYR A 236 -0.99 5.95 -16.39
N VAL A 237 -1.97 5.54 -15.59
CA VAL A 237 -1.87 5.55 -14.12
C VAL A 237 -1.64 4.13 -13.59
N GLY A 238 -2.47 3.19 -14.02
CA GLY A 238 -2.46 1.80 -13.58
C GLY A 238 -3.30 1.51 -12.33
N GLY A 239 -3.40 0.22 -12.04
CA GLY A 239 -4.17 -0.32 -10.94
C GLY A 239 -3.38 -0.63 -9.66
N LEU A 240 -4.12 -1.18 -8.69
CA LEU A 240 -3.61 -1.53 -7.37
C LEU A 240 -2.76 -2.81 -7.39
N ALA A 241 -1.71 -2.83 -6.58
CA ALA A 241 -0.82 -3.97 -6.47
C ALA A 241 -0.11 -4.00 -5.11
N SER A 242 0.21 -5.19 -4.63
CA SER A 242 1.02 -5.43 -3.43
C SER A 242 1.89 -6.68 -3.62
N ASP A 243 2.98 -6.75 -2.85
CA ASP A 243 3.82 -7.94 -2.79
C ASP A 243 3.32 -8.99 -1.79
N HIS A 244 2.26 -8.68 -1.04
CA HIS A 244 1.56 -9.65 -0.19
C HIS A 244 1.06 -10.86 -0.99
N PRO A 245 1.18 -12.10 -0.47
CA PRO A 245 0.60 -13.27 -1.11
C PRO A 245 -0.93 -13.23 -1.11
N GLY A 246 -1.53 -13.46 -2.28
CA GLY A 246 -2.97 -13.70 -2.45
C GLY A 246 -3.86 -12.46 -2.53
N GLY A 247 -3.35 -11.25 -2.35
CA GLY A 247 -4.19 -10.07 -2.30
C GLY A 247 -3.47 -8.80 -1.89
N LEU A 248 -4.26 -7.79 -1.54
CA LEU A 248 -3.78 -6.50 -1.03
C LEU A 248 -4.83 -5.86 -0.12
N HIS A 249 -4.42 -4.88 0.67
CA HIS A 249 -5.29 -4.12 1.56
C HIS A 249 -5.93 -2.94 0.84
N LEU A 250 -7.21 -2.74 1.11
CA LEU A 250 -7.99 -1.56 0.74
C LEU A 250 -8.45 -0.86 2.01
N LEU A 251 -8.38 0.47 2.00
CA LEU A 251 -8.95 1.34 3.01
C LEU A 251 -10.24 1.94 2.48
N MET A 252 -11.34 1.66 3.18
CA MET A 252 -12.66 2.21 2.91
C MET A 252 -12.79 3.61 3.52
N GLY A 253 -13.69 4.44 2.98
CA GLY A 253 -14.00 5.76 3.52
C GLY A 253 -14.48 5.75 4.97
N GLY A 254 -15.12 4.66 5.40
CA GLY A 254 -15.54 4.44 6.80
C GLY A 254 -14.40 4.10 7.76
N GLY A 255 -13.18 3.95 7.26
CA GLY A 255 -11.97 3.63 8.02
C GLY A 255 -11.69 2.14 8.22
N GLU A 256 -12.53 1.27 7.65
CA GLU A 256 -12.29 -0.16 7.58
C GLU A 256 -11.12 -0.46 6.63
N VAL A 257 -10.23 -1.35 7.07
CA VAL A 257 -9.10 -1.82 6.26
C VAL A 257 -9.25 -3.32 6.02
N ASP A 258 -9.49 -3.69 4.77
CA ASP A 258 -9.78 -5.05 4.36
C ASP A 258 -8.70 -5.61 3.45
N PHE A 259 -8.28 -6.85 3.71
CA PHE A 259 -7.48 -7.60 2.76
C PHE A 259 -8.38 -8.27 1.72
N ARG A 260 -8.23 -7.87 0.46
CA ARG A 260 -9.02 -8.38 -0.67
C ARG A 260 -8.20 -9.31 -1.55
N SER A 261 -8.85 -10.37 -2.01
CA SER A 261 -8.25 -11.43 -2.82
C SER A 261 -8.01 -10.98 -4.26
N ASN A 262 -7.00 -11.53 -4.92
CA ASN A 262 -6.73 -11.25 -6.35
C ASN A 262 -7.90 -11.66 -7.26
N GLU A 263 -8.72 -12.60 -6.82
CA GLU A 263 -9.88 -13.14 -7.54
C GLU A 263 -11.15 -12.30 -7.37
N MET A 264 -11.07 -11.13 -6.74
CA MET A 264 -12.21 -10.23 -6.57
C MET A 264 -12.75 -9.79 -7.94
N ASP A 265 -14.08 -9.77 -8.07
CA ASP A 265 -14.75 -9.37 -9.30
C ASP A 265 -14.36 -7.94 -9.68
N ARG A 266 -13.97 -7.74 -10.95
CA ARG A 266 -13.56 -6.43 -11.47
C ARG A 266 -14.70 -5.43 -11.47
N GLU A 267 -15.94 -5.85 -11.69
CA GLU A 267 -17.09 -4.95 -11.64
C GLU A 267 -17.31 -4.43 -10.22
N LEU A 268 -17.18 -5.32 -9.24
CA LEU A 268 -17.27 -4.93 -7.83
C LEU A 268 -16.17 -3.93 -7.45
N LEU A 269 -14.95 -4.12 -7.94
CA LEU A 269 -13.85 -3.17 -7.74
C LEU A 269 -14.15 -1.80 -8.36
N ARG A 270 -14.76 -1.75 -9.54
CA ARG A 270 -15.16 -0.50 -10.20
C ARG A 270 -16.25 0.23 -9.43
N GLN A 271 -17.29 -0.49 -8.98
CA GLN A 271 -18.36 0.05 -8.14
C GLN A 271 -17.85 0.54 -6.78
N MET A 272 -16.82 -0.11 -6.22
CA MET A 272 -16.22 0.37 -4.97
C MET A 272 -15.35 1.62 -5.15
N ALA A 273 -14.97 1.98 -6.37
CA ALA A 273 -14.12 3.15 -6.62
C ALA A 273 -14.91 4.46 -6.80
N THR A 274 -16.19 4.35 -7.12
CA THR A 274 -17.07 5.49 -7.40
C THR A 274 -17.63 6.09 -6.10
N ILE A 275 -17.95 7.38 -6.17
CA ILE A 275 -18.54 8.11 -5.04
C ILE A 275 -20.07 8.23 -5.12
N ALA A 276 -20.64 8.16 -6.34
CA ALA A 276 -22.06 8.48 -6.57
C ALA A 276 -22.66 7.83 -7.84
N ASP A 277 -22.36 6.56 -8.12
CA ASP A 277 -23.00 5.85 -9.23
C ASP A 277 -24.35 5.20 -8.86
N GLY A 278 -24.66 5.07 -7.57
CA GLY A 278 -25.86 4.42 -7.06
C GLY A 278 -25.87 2.90 -7.19
N GLU A 279 -24.82 2.31 -7.75
CA GLU A 279 -24.60 0.88 -7.87
C GLU A 279 -23.77 0.39 -6.70
N LEU A 280 -24.44 0.21 -5.56
CA LEU A 280 -23.77 -0.33 -4.39
C LEU A 280 -23.08 -1.67 -4.73
N PRO A 281 -21.95 -2.01 -4.07
CA PRO A 281 -21.26 -3.28 -4.20
C PRO A 281 -22.11 -4.44 -3.63
N ILE A 282 -23.26 -4.71 -4.23
CA ILE A 282 -24.15 -5.79 -3.85
C ILE A 282 -23.65 -7.01 -4.60
N VAL A 283 -23.16 -8.00 -3.87
CA VAL A 283 -23.00 -9.35 -4.43
C VAL A 283 -24.36 -9.73 -4.99
N ARG A 284 -24.51 -9.68 -6.32
CA ARG A 284 -25.63 -10.35 -6.98
C ARG A 284 -25.43 -11.82 -6.65
N MET A 285 -26.10 -12.29 -5.59
CA MET A 285 -26.37 -13.70 -5.41
C MET A 285 -27.17 -14.10 -6.65
N THR A 286 -26.47 -14.60 -7.67
CA THR A 286 -27.09 -15.28 -8.79
C THR A 286 -27.75 -16.51 -8.20
N THR A 287 -29.01 -16.35 -7.80
CA THR A 287 -29.97 -17.44 -7.79
C THR A 287 -30.15 -17.83 -9.25
N GLU A 288 -29.31 -18.73 -9.75
CA GLU A 288 -29.69 -19.52 -10.91
C GLU A 288 -30.60 -20.68 -10.44
N PRO A 289 -31.69 -20.95 -11.17
CA PRO A 289 -32.72 -21.92 -10.81
C PRO A 289 -32.30 -23.39 -10.96
#